data_AF-A0A3B0X108-F1
#
_entry.id   AF-A0A3B0X108-F1
#
_cell.length_a   1.000
_cell.length_b   1.000
_cell.length_c   1.000
_cell.angle_alpha   90.00
_cell.angle_beta   90.00
_cell.angle_gamma   90.00
#
_symmetry.space_group_name_H-M   'P 1'
#
loop_
_entity.id
_entity.type
_entity.pdbx_description
1 polymer ?
#
loop_
_entity_poly.entity_id
_entity_poly.type
_entity_poly.pdbx_seq_one_letter_code
_entity_poly.pdbx_strand_id
1 'polypeptide(L)'
;MFIHNRIKTLMMLLAVCMLSVTSNSFAMKSDKGADKYEFEKEFEFEDKKWIVIKAKVYADKGGVFVDDKYSPNIEVTIPAGALEYDAVLKVAKIKYKKKYKSSAASPAYKVVLLTKKKGKKWVPVNILKPIEVAITANPLPVHPQIGELERFVGKSWKKGEWQRMMTNFYRPSTGMVVSLTKQAVIKLRVQHRTLKTVSGPAVARGEDLYFNETWGAEKMWTGRFRMNELLNVVAPATAVSLGVQVDIRKVPQPIIDVLVSDDFAAKQAALQDPALTRALIKADAVVGVRGKFNDPDDPTLITEVGLTCALCHVTVTKTPIQLEAGADPVPMPFGVPVLGPPNTTMNAGMILSFTPYVQEETPELIPQYQAWGPGRFDPRFFEGNPVNDNVFNPSSIPPHWNFTDLADQNYTVPWIGVLQTRSDNHSLASGPECGIDLVLGANGAWMTDNASVQDIELGNPLPIEFQERLILAEQTEPGNDIDVNDLLDVEAFLKSIVSPAPHDFDEKMAEEGWKLFYGKANCVACHSTPEGTGSAGYFTNIVENPPQGLLAMGIKTPGLRGLPHTAPYFHDGSAATLLDVMVRYTSPEIPEVPSDLTEDQLLALVEYMKSL
;
A
#
# COMPACT_ATOMS: atom_id res chain seq x y z
N MET A 1 -7.19 -49.44 -41.11
CA MET A 1 -6.57 -48.09 -41.09
C MET A 1 -7.33 -47.16 -40.14
N PHE A 2 -7.46 -47.64 -38.91
CA PHE A 2 -8.02 -46.98 -37.72
C PHE A 2 -7.14 -47.53 -36.59
N ILE A 3 -6.92 -46.77 -35.50
CA ILE A 3 -5.93 -47.03 -34.43
C ILE A 3 -4.53 -46.42 -34.71
N HIS A 4 -4.48 -45.12 -34.99
CA HIS A 4 -3.28 -44.32 -34.68
C HIS A 4 -3.54 -42.85 -34.34
N ASN A 5 -4.80 -42.41 -34.26
CA ASN A 5 -5.15 -41.00 -34.06
C ASN A 5 -6.02 -40.70 -32.82
N ARG A 6 -6.01 -41.60 -31.81
CA ARG A 6 -6.73 -41.40 -30.53
C ARG A 6 -5.87 -41.60 -29.27
N ILE A 7 -4.55 -41.44 -29.38
CA ILE A 7 -3.65 -41.48 -28.22
C ILE A 7 -3.04 -40.09 -27.93
N LYS A 8 -2.98 -39.19 -28.92
CA LYS A 8 -2.46 -37.81 -28.71
C LYS A 8 -3.47 -36.84 -28.10
N THR A 9 -4.77 -37.07 -28.23
CA THR A 9 -5.81 -36.17 -27.69
C THR A 9 -6.20 -36.51 -26.24
N LEU A 10 -5.86 -37.70 -25.73
CA LEU A 10 -6.17 -38.10 -24.35
C LEU A 10 -5.04 -37.80 -23.36
N MET A 11 -3.79 -37.65 -23.83
CA MET A 11 -2.66 -37.21 -22.98
C MET A 11 -2.57 -35.67 -22.84
N MET A 12 -3.25 -34.91 -23.70
CA MET A 12 -3.26 -33.43 -23.62
C MET A 12 -4.44 -32.89 -22.78
N LEU A 13 -5.53 -33.66 -22.63
CA LEU A 13 -6.65 -33.30 -21.73
C LEU A 13 -6.41 -33.69 -20.26
N LEU A 14 -5.52 -34.64 -19.96
CA LEU A 14 -5.11 -34.93 -18.57
C LEU A 14 -4.09 -33.91 -18.02
N ALA A 15 -3.49 -33.08 -18.87
CA ALA A 15 -2.56 -32.03 -18.46
C ALA A 15 -3.25 -30.70 -18.11
N VAL A 16 -4.55 -30.54 -18.44
CA VAL A 16 -5.31 -29.28 -18.24
C VAL A 16 -6.31 -29.37 -17.07
N CYS A 17 -6.58 -30.57 -16.54
CA CYS A 17 -7.47 -30.76 -15.37
C CYS A 17 -6.75 -31.19 -14.07
N MET A 18 -5.42 -31.01 -13.97
CA MET A 18 -4.65 -31.21 -12.72
C MET A 18 -3.85 -29.99 -12.27
N LEU A 19 -4.22 -28.78 -12.72
CA LEU A 19 -3.84 -27.52 -12.04
C LEU A 19 -4.83 -27.24 -10.91
N SER A 20 -4.97 -28.23 -10.02
CA SER A 20 -5.53 -28.06 -8.70
C SER A 20 -4.63 -27.08 -7.94
N VAL A 21 -5.24 -25.99 -7.44
CA VAL A 21 -4.95 -25.34 -6.15
C VAL A 21 -3.67 -25.85 -5.49
N THR A 22 -2.52 -25.35 -5.93
CA THR A 22 -1.34 -25.37 -5.07
C THR A 22 -1.51 -24.17 -4.16
N SER A 23 -2.13 -24.42 -3.00
CA SER A 23 -1.95 -23.55 -1.86
C SER A 23 -0.44 -23.40 -1.68
N ASN A 24 0.10 -22.22 -2.03
CA ASN A 24 1.41 -21.79 -1.58
C ASN A 24 1.30 -21.53 -0.08
N SER A 25 1.12 -22.61 0.69
CA SER A 25 1.63 -22.66 2.04
C SER A 25 3.11 -22.35 1.86
N PHE A 26 3.56 -21.17 2.30
CA PHE A 26 4.97 -20.88 2.48
C PHE A 26 5.48 -21.78 3.61
N ALA A 27 5.55 -23.08 3.34
CA ALA A 27 6.37 -24.00 4.09
C ALA A 27 7.78 -23.48 3.91
N MET A 28 8.38 -22.97 5.00
CA MET A 28 9.80 -22.75 5.09
C MET A 28 10.47 -24.01 4.52
N LYS A 29 10.96 -23.93 3.26
CA LYS A 29 11.73 -25.03 2.68
C LYS A 29 12.90 -25.23 3.61
N SER A 30 12.92 -26.37 4.30
CA SER A 30 14.13 -26.84 4.95
C SER A 30 15.15 -27.00 3.83
N ASP A 31 16.16 -26.14 3.78
CA ASP A 31 17.32 -26.35 2.91
C ASP A 31 17.99 -27.67 3.34
N LYS A 32 17.56 -28.77 2.71
CA LYS A 32 18.22 -30.08 2.80
C LYS A 32 19.45 -30.02 1.91
N GLY A 33 20.47 -29.27 2.33
CA GLY A 33 21.58 -28.99 1.42
C GLY A 33 22.79 -28.25 1.98
N ALA A 34 22.98 -28.21 3.29
CA ALA A 34 24.23 -27.77 3.91
C ALA A 34 24.40 -28.52 5.25
N ASP A 35 25.58 -28.48 5.86
CA ASP A 35 25.82 -28.94 7.24
C ASP A 35 26.09 -30.43 7.48
N LYS A 36 26.65 -31.17 6.51
CA LYS A 36 27.11 -32.55 6.79
C LYS A 36 28.61 -32.74 6.99
N TYR A 37 29.48 -31.76 6.71
CA TYR A 37 30.93 -32.03 6.71
C TYR A 37 31.88 -30.94 7.26
N GLU A 38 31.42 -30.04 8.13
CA GLU A 38 32.32 -29.13 8.88
C GLU A 38 31.94 -28.97 10.37
N PHE A 39 31.09 -29.84 10.90
CA PHE A 39 30.45 -29.66 12.21
C PHE A 39 31.38 -29.89 13.43
N GLU A 40 32.62 -30.36 13.23
CA GLU A 40 33.52 -30.73 14.35
C GLU A 40 34.73 -29.84 14.55
N LYS A 41 35.15 -29.04 13.57
CA LYS A 41 36.36 -28.19 13.70
C LYS A 41 36.09 -26.74 14.13
N GLU A 42 34.82 -26.30 14.18
CA GLU A 42 34.45 -24.93 14.60
C GLU A 42 33.92 -24.80 16.04
N PHE A 43 33.91 -25.88 16.83
CA PHE A 43 33.53 -25.84 18.25
C PHE A 43 34.70 -25.68 19.22
N GLU A 44 35.89 -25.34 18.72
CA GLU A 44 36.88 -24.60 19.51
C GLU A 44 36.33 -23.18 19.71
N PHE A 45 35.68 -23.01 20.86
CA PHE A 45 35.21 -21.77 21.47
C PHE A 45 35.96 -20.52 20.95
N GLU A 46 35.39 -19.83 19.97
CA GLU A 46 35.65 -18.39 19.82
C GLU A 46 35.20 -17.73 21.13
N ASP A 47 36.18 -17.37 21.96
CA ASP A 47 36.15 -16.66 23.23
C ASP A 47 34.81 -16.69 24.02
N LYS A 48 34.79 -17.44 25.14
CA LYS A 48 33.71 -17.43 26.16
C LYS A 48 33.24 -16.01 26.56
N LYS A 49 34.07 -14.99 26.34
CA LYS A 49 33.83 -13.57 26.63
C LYS A 49 32.63 -12.96 25.89
N TRP A 50 32.15 -13.55 24.80
CA TRP A 50 31.08 -12.96 23.97
C TRP A 50 29.72 -13.66 24.10
N ILE A 51 29.64 -14.72 24.92
CA ILE A 51 28.38 -15.38 25.24
C ILE A 51 27.63 -14.50 26.25
N VAL A 52 26.47 -14.00 25.83
CA VAL A 52 25.63 -13.11 26.64
C VAL A 52 24.46 -13.84 27.29
N ILE A 53 24.00 -14.95 26.71
CA ILE A 53 23.01 -15.84 27.32
C ILE A 53 23.50 -17.28 27.23
N LYS A 54 23.41 -18.01 28.33
CA LYS A 54 23.59 -19.46 28.37
C LYS A 54 22.63 -20.08 29.37
N ALA A 55 21.60 -20.75 28.89
CA ALA A 55 20.55 -21.32 29.73
C ALA A 55 20.17 -22.73 29.28
N LYS A 56 19.74 -23.56 30.24
CA LYS A 56 19.02 -24.80 29.92
C LYS A 56 17.56 -24.43 29.67
N VAL A 57 16.99 -24.98 28.61
CA VAL A 57 15.59 -24.80 28.22
C VAL A 57 14.91 -26.17 28.29
N TYR A 58 13.87 -26.26 29.11
CA TYR A 58 13.07 -27.47 29.21
C TYR A 58 11.96 -27.42 28.16
N ALA A 59 11.79 -28.50 27.38
CA ALA A 59 10.87 -28.50 26.23
C ALA A 59 9.41 -28.27 26.64
N ASP A 60 9.00 -28.83 27.78
CA ASP A 60 7.65 -28.72 28.34
C ASP A 60 7.34 -27.35 28.93
N LYS A 61 8.35 -26.60 29.38
CA LYS A 61 8.18 -25.30 30.05
C LYS A 61 8.50 -24.09 29.19
N GLY A 62 9.48 -24.19 28.29
CA GLY A 62 10.00 -23.03 27.58
C GLY A 62 10.66 -22.00 28.50
N GLY A 63 10.54 -20.71 28.17
CA GLY A 63 10.98 -19.58 29.00
C GLY A 63 11.31 -18.31 28.20
N VAL A 64 11.50 -17.21 28.94
CA VAL A 64 12.01 -15.93 28.42
C VAL A 64 13.45 -15.76 28.91
N PHE A 65 14.38 -15.49 28.00
CA PHE A 65 15.81 -15.40 28.30
C PHE A 65 16.37 -14.09 27.78
N VAL A 66 16.97 -13.29 28.67
CA VAL A 66 17.54 -11.97 28.37
C VAL A 66 19.03 -11.91 28.71
N ASP A 67 19.78 -11.07 28.01
CA ASP A 67 21.20 -10.82 28.30
C ASP A 67 21.41 -9.94 29.54
N ASP A 68 20.52 -8.99 29.75
CA ASP A 68 20.45 -8.14 30.94
C ASP A 68 19.01 -8.10 31.48
N LYS A 69 18.86 -8.18 32.81
CA LYS A 69 17.55 -8.25 33.46
C LYS A 69 16.79 -6.91 33.44
N TYR A 70 17.50 -5.79 33.35
CA TYR A 70 16.95 -4.45 33.52
C TYR A 70 16.93 -3.66 32.21
N SER A 71 17.88 -3.92 31.32
CA SER A 71 18.01 -3.26 30.03
C SER A 71 18.44 -4.28 28.96
N PRO A 72 17.56 -5.21 28.59
CA PRO A 72 17.88 -6.26 27.62
C PRO A 72 18.23 -5.66 26.26
N ASN A 73 19.34 -6.09 25.66
CA ASN A 73 19.65 -5.82 24.26
C ASN A 73 19.16 -6.94 23.34
N ILE A 74 18.97 -8.14 23.91
CA ILE A 74 18.41 -9.29 23.23
C ILE A 74 17.55 -10.11 24.20
N GLU A 75 16.38 -10.49 23.72
CA GLU A 75 15.44 -11.38 24.39
C GLU A 75 15.16 -12.57 23.47
N VAL A 76 15.13 -13.77 24.03
CA VAL A 76 14.71 -14.99 23.34
C VAL A 76 13.58 -15.60 24.13
N THR A 77 12.39 -15.65 23.52
CA THR A 77 11.18 -16.22 24.13
C THR A 77 10.84 -17.53 23.45
N ILE A 78 10.81 -18.61 24.23
CA ILE A 78 10.58 -19.98 23.78
C ILE A 78 9.28 -20.46 24.43
N PRO A 79 8.19 -20.64 23.66
CA PRO A 79 6.94 -21.15 24.22
C PRO A 79 7.06 -22.58 24.77
N ALA A 80 6.22 -22.91 25.74
CA ALA A 80 6.06 -24.29 26.21
C ALA A 80 5.68 -25.23 25.06
N GLY A 81 6.38 -26.37 24.94
CA GLY A 81 6.21 -27.34 23.86
C GLY A 81 6.74 -26.88 22.49
N ALA A 82 7.49 -25.77 22.42
CA ALA A 82 8.07 -25.32 21.15
C ALA A 82 9.27 -26.16 20.70
N LEU A 83 9.94 -26.87 21.60
CA LEU A 83 11.12 -27.68 21.31
C LEU A 83 10.78 -29.17 21.32
N GLU A 84 11.36 -29.95 20.41
CA GLU A 84 11.21 -31.42 20.41
C GLU A 84 11.85 -32.07 21.64
N TYR A 85 12.95 -31.49 22.15
CA TYR A 85 13.70 -31.98 23.31
C TYR A 85 14.23 -30.83 24.14
N ASP A 86 14.56 -31.11 25.41
CA ASP A 86 15.38 -30.21 26.23
C ASP A 86 16.62 -29.74 25.46
N ALA A 87 16.91 -28.46 25.58
CA ALA A 87 18.00 -27.81 24.85
C ALA A 87 18.85 -26.94 25.77
N VAL A 88 20.00 -26.51 25.26
CA VAL A 88 20.79 -25.42 25.81
C VAL A 88 20.72 -24.27 24.82
N LEU A 89 20.18 -23.15 25.27
CA LEU A 89 20.24 -21.87 24.59
C LEU A 89 21.62 -21.26 24.82
N LYS A 90 22.25 -20.83 23.74
CA LYS A 90 23.42 -19.97 23.75
C LYS A 90 23.19 -18.79 22.81
N VAL A 91 23.41 -17.59 23.31
CA VAL A 91 23.42 -16.37 22.51
C VAL A 91 24.78 -15.73 22.64
N ALA A 92 25.41 -15.46 21.50
CA ALA A 92 26.72 -14.83 21.45
C ALA A 92 26.70 -13.58 20.57
N LYS A 93 27.30 -12.50 21.05
CA LYS A 93 27.49 -11.28 20.26
C LYS A 93 28.52 -11.55 19.16
N ILE A 94 28.22 -11.15 17.93
CA ILE A 94 29.09 -11.37 16.77
C ILE A 94 30.12 -10.24 16.68
N LYS A 95 31.40 -10.61 16.61
CA LYS A 95 32.50 -9.66 16.39
C LYS A 95 32.80 -9.54 14.90
N TYR A 96 32.53 -8.37 14.34
CA TYR A 96 32.91 -8.06 12.97
C TYR A 96 34.42 -7.81 12.86
N LYS A 97 35.08 -8.37 11.83
CA LYS A 97 36.42 -7.91 11.45
C LYS A 97 36.29 -6.47 10.92
N LYS A 98 37.31 -5.63 11.10
CA LYS A 98 37.26 -4.18 10.79
C LYS A 98 36.75 -3.84 9.38
N LYS A 99 37.04 -4.70 8.38
CA LYS A 99 36.57 -4.57 6.99
C LYS A 99 35.11 -5.00 6.72
N TYR A 100 34.45 -5.61 7.70
CA TYR A 100 33.06 -6.05 7.65
C TYR A 100 32.22 -5.32 8.72
N LYS A 101 32.65 -4.13 9.14
CA LYS A 101 31.96 -3.37 10.19
C LYS A 101 30.51 -3.12 9.77
N SER A 102 29.58 -3.44 10.66
CA SER A 102 28.14 -3.38 10.40
C SER A 102 27.64 -1.94 10.41
N SER A 103 26.85 -1.55 9.41
CA SER A 103 26.03 -0.33 9.39
C SER A 103 24.69 -0.49 10.13
N ALA A 104 24.48 -1.65 10.75
CA ALA A 104 23.26 -1.99 11.45
C ALA A 104 23.01 -1.10 12.68
N ALA A 105 21.73 -0.91 12.97
CA ALA A 105 21.25 -0.19 14.15
C ALA A 105 21.38 -1.01 15.44
N SER A 106 21.90 -2.24 15.38
CA SER A 106 22.24 -2.99 16.58
C SER A 106 23.45 -3.88 16.37
N PRO A 107 24.07 -4.38 17.46
CA PRO A 107 25.01 -5.47 17.33
C PRO A 107 24.33 -6.72 16.74
N ALA A 108 25.10 -7.53 16.03
CA ALA A 108 24.60 -8.83 15.60
C ALA A 108 24.80 -9.90 16.68
N TYR A 109 23.88 -10.86 16.71
CA TYR A 109 23.88 -11.97 17.66
C TYR A 109 23.74 -13.29 16.92
N LYS A 110 24.43 -14.32 17.39
CA LYS A 110 24.23 -15.72 16.99
C LYS A 110 23.42 -16.41 18.08
N VAL A 111 22.21 -16.82 17.76
CA VAL A 111 21.31 -17.59 18.64
C VAL A 111 21.43 -19.06 18.27
N VAL A 112 21.65 -19.91 19.26
CA VAL A 112 21.92 -21.34 19.08
C VAL A 112 21.16 -22.14 20.15
N LEU A 113 20.30 -23.05 19.71
CA LEU A 113 19.60 -24.02 20.54
C LEU A 113 20.08 -25.42 20.18
N LEU A 114 20.79 -26.07 21.11
CA LEU A 114 21.36 -27.40 20.90
C LEU A 114 20.78 -28.39 21.90
N THR A 115 20.51 -29.60 21.45
CA THR A 115 20.18 -30.74 22.30
C THR A 115 21.28 -31.80 22.22
N LYS A 116 21.35 -32.66 23.24
CA LYS A 116 22.28 -33.78 23.29
C LYS A 116 21.49 -35.07 23.06
N LYS A 117 21.59 -35.66 21.86
CA LYS A 117 21.02 -37.00 21.62
C LYS A 117 21.72 -38.02 22.53
N LYS A 118 21.00 -39.00 23.08
CA LYS A 118 21.53 -40.02 24.01
C LYS A 118 22.90 -40.55 23.51
N GLY A 119 23.97 -40.26 24.24
CA GLY A 119 25.35 -40.70 23.95
C GLY A 119 26.11 -40.01 22.81
N LYS A 120 25.59 -38.92 22.21
CA LYS A 120 26.17 -38.30 20.99
C LYS A 120 26.47 -36.80 21.12
N LYS A 121 27.09 -36.25 20.06
CA LYS A 121 27.46 -34.84 19.82
C LYS A 121 26.24 -33.91 20.01
N TRP A 122 26.51 -32.65 20.35
CA TRP A 122 25.49 -31.59 20.36
C TRP A 122 24.98 -31.36 18.93
N VAL A 123 23.66 -31.32 18.77
CA VAL A 123 23.00 -31.07 17.49
C VAL A 123 21.93 -29.98 17.66
N PRO A 124 21.61 -29.21 16.62
CA PRO A 124 20.49 -28.27 16.66
C PRO A 124 19.20 -29.00 17.05
N VAL A 125 18.45 -28.43 18.01
CA VAL A 125 17.15 -28.99 18.39
C VAL A 125 16.13 -28.67 17.30
N ASN A 126 15.17 -29.56 17.05
CA ASN A 126 14.06 -29.24 16.17
C ASN A 126 13.08 -28.31 16.89
N ILE A 127 12.70 -27.20 16.24
CA ILE A 127 11.75 -26.20 16.76
C ILE A 127 10.40 -26.47 16.11
N LEU A 128 9.46 -26.98 16.89
CA LEU A 128 8.12 -27.40 16.47
C LEU A 128 7.20 -26.19 16.26
N LYS A 129 7.22 -25.25 17.22
CA LYS A 129 6.48 -23.98 17.19
C LYS A 129 7.48 -22.83 17.10
N PRO A 130 7.22 -21.76 16.32
CA PRO A 130 8.15 -20.64 16.24
C PRO A 130 8.52 -20.09 17.63
N ILE A 131 9.78 -19.70 17.78
CA ILE A 131 10.27 -18.95 18.93
C ILE A 131 10.39 -17.48 18.54
N GLU A 132 10.38 -16.59 19.53
CA GLU A 132 10.55 -15.15 19.34
C GLU A 132 12.00 -14.77 19.68
N VAL A 133 12.59 -13.92 18.85
CA VAL A 133 13.85 -13.23 19.16
C VAL A 133 13.60 -11.74 19.01
N ALA A 134 13.82 -10.99 20.09
CA ALA A 134 13.74 -9.54 20.10
C ALA A 134 15.15 -8.95 20.26
N ILE A 135 15.47 -7.91 19.50
CA ILE A 135 16.73 -7.17 19.61
C ILE A 135 16.43 -5.68 19.62
N THR A 136 17.08 -4.94 20.51
CA THR A 136 16.94 -3.48 20.59
C THR A 136 17.40 -2.81 19.30
N ALA A 137 16.59 -1.88 18.78
CA ALA A 137 16.98 -0.94 17.75
C ALA A 137 17.63 0.27 18.43
N ASN A 138 18.97 0.40 18.40
CA ASN A 138 19.67 1.52 19.05
C ASN A 138 20.68 2.20 18.09
N PRO A 139 20.40 3.42 17.59
CA PRO A 139 19.34 4.33 18.03
C PRO A 139 17.93 3.82 17.72
N LEU A 140 16.91 4.36 18.38
CA LEU A 140 15.51 4.06 18.04
C LEU A 140 15.21 4.53 16.61
N PRO A 141 14.42 3.77 15.83
CA PRO A 141 14.00 4.22 14.50
C PRO A 141 13.10 5.45 14.66
N VAL A 142 13.34 6.46 13.82
CA VAL A 142 12.49 7.65 13.70
C VAL A 142 11.88 7.63 12.32
N HIS A 143 10.55 7.65 12.22
CA HIS A 143 9.84 7.67 10.93
C HIS A 143 10.45 8.75 10.00
N PRO A 144 10.75 8.44 8.72
CA PRO A 144 10.31 7.26 7.95
C PRO A 144 11.24 6.04 8.03
N GLN A 145 12.04 5.94 9.09
CA GLN A 145 12.79 4.72 9.39
C GLN A 145 11.91 3.69 10.12
N ILE A 146 12.07 2.43 9.75
CA ILE A 146 11.53 1.28 10.46
C ILE A 146 12.70 0.41 10.95
N GLY A 147 12.56 -0.13 12.16
CA GLY A 147 13.50 -1.09 12.71
C GLY A 147 13.11 -2.50 12.31
N GLU A 148 14.03 -3.25 11.71
CA GLU A 148 13.74 -4.58 11.18
C GLU A 148 14.84 -5.57 11.51
N LEU A 149 14.46 -6.80 11.83
CA LEU A 149 15.42 -7.87 11.96
C LEU A 149 15.87 -8.35 10.59
N GLU A 150 17.17 -8.56 10.44
CA GLU A 150 17.76 -9.26 9.31
C GLU A 150 18.44 -10.53 9.81
N ARG A 151 18.34 -11.59 9.03
CA ARG A 151 19.10 -12.83 9.24
C ARG A 151 20.28 -12.91 8.29
N PHE A 152 21.41 -13.43 8.76
CA PHE A 152 22.53 -13.72 7.87
C PHE A 152 22.35 -15.08 7.19
N VAL A 153 22.45 -15.12 5.87
CA VAL A 153 22.39 -16.34 5.04
C VAL A 153 23.69 -16.51 4.27
N GLY A 154 24.18 -17.74 4.16
CA GLY A 154 25.37 -18.08 3.39
C GLY A 154 26.45 -18.81 4.19
N LYS A 155 27.38 -19.44 3.46
CA LYS A 155 28.37 -20.38 4.02
C LYS A 155 29.52 -19.71 4.78
N SER A 156 29.77 -18.42 4.54
CA SER A 156 30.82 -17.65 5.22
C SER A 156 30.57 -16.15 5.12
N TRP A 157 31.24 -15.35 5.94
CA TRP A 157 31.20 -13.88 5.86
C TRP A 157 31.58 -13.29 4.48
N LYS A 158 32.30 -14.05 3.64
CA LYS A 158 32.68 -13.63 2.27
C LYS A 158 31.65 -13.99 1.21
N LYS A 159 30.77 -14.96 1.48
CA LYS A 159 29.83 -15.56 0.53
C LYS A 159 28.42 -15.62 1.13
N GLY A 160 28.09 -14.62 1.94
CA GLY A 160 26.80 -14.53 2.60
C GLY A 160 26.40 -13.09 2.75
N GLU A 161 25.12 -12.89 3.02
CA GLU A 161 24.45 -11.61 3.01
C GLU A 161 23.43 -11.55 4.16
N TRP A 162 23.00 -10.34 4.49
CA TRP A 162 21.90 -10.14 5.41
C TRP A 162 20.60 -10.05 4.61
N GLN A 163 19.60 -10.82 5.02
CA GLN A 163 18.29 -10.86 4.40
C GLN A 163 17.25 -10.41 5.43
N ARG A 164 16.33 -9.54 5.01
CA ARG A 164 15.21 -9.07 5.83
C ARG A 164 14.40 -10.25 6.37
N MET A 165 14.09 -10.22 7.66
CA MET A 165 13.10 -11.11 8.26
C MET A 165 11.71 -10.62 7.87
N MET A 166 10.81 -11.56 7.65
CA MET A 166 9.44 -11.27 7.20
C MET A 166 8.50 -10.91 8.35
N THR A 167 8.77 -11.47 9.52
CA THR A 167 7.90 -11.41 10.68
C THR A 167 8.46 -10.37 11.65
N ASN A 168 8.35 -9.07 11.34
CA ASN A 168 8.83 -8.03 12.27
C ASN A 168 7.66 -7.41 13.04
N PHE A 169 7.87 -7.17 14.32
CA PHE A 169 7.02 -6.32 15.15
C PHE A 169 7.91 -5.41 15.98
N TYR A 170 7.63 -4.11 15.98
CA TYR A 170 8.36 -3.16 16.81
C TYR A 170 7.58 -2.94 18.12
N ARG A 171 8.28 -3.03 19.26
CA ARG A 171 7.75 -2.74 20.61
C ARG A 171 8.15 -1.31 21.01
N PRO A 172 7.29 -0.28 20.85
CA PRO A 172 7.61 1.08 21.27
C PRO A 172 8.08 1.19 22.72
N SER A 173 7.49 0.43 23.64
CA SER A 173 7.78 0.47 25.07
C SER A 173 9.23 0.11 25.44
N THR A 174 9.86 -0.74 24.63
CA THR A 174 11.22 -1.27 24.88
C THR A 174 12.22 -0.90 23.79
N GLY A 175 11.76 -0.34 22.67
CA GLY A 175 12.59 -0.07 21.51
C GLY A 175 13.13 -1.33 20.84
N MET A 176 12.47 -2.47 21.01
CA MET A 176 12.92 -3.76 20.47
C MET A 176 12.14 -4.14 19.22
N VAL A 177 12.84 -4.75 18.26
CA VAL A 177 12.23 -5.40 17.10
C VAL A 177 12.21 -6.89 17.36
N VAL A 178 11.03 -7.51 17.26
CA VAL A 178 10.77 -8.91 17.54
C VAL A 178 10.49 -9.64 16.24
N SER A 179 10.99 -10.87 16.13
CA SER A 179 10.70 -11.74 14.99
C SER A 179 10.53 -13.20 15.35
N LEU A 180 9.73 -13.92 14.55
CA LEU A 180 9.48 -15.35 14.69
C LEU A 180 10.47 -16.18 13.87
N THR A 181 10.99 -17.26 14.47
CA THR A 181 11.86 -18.20 13.75
C THR A 181 11.68 -19.64 14.21
N LYS A 182 11.87 -20.60 13.29
CA LYS A 182 12.06 -22.02 13.59
C LYS A 182 13.51 -22.49 13.42
N GLN A 183 14.44 -21.57 13.16
CA GLN A 183 15.85 -21.90 13.00
C GLN A 183 16.54 -22.01 14.37
N ALA A 184 16.98 -23.22 14.71
CA ALA A 184 17.73 -23.46 15.94
C ALA A 184 19.15 -22.88 15.93
N VAL A 185 19.67 -22.48 14.77
CA VAL A 185 20.91 -21.72 14.63
C VAL A 185 20.62 -20.57 13.68
N ILE A 186 20.65 -19.35 14.19
CA ILE A 186 20.37 -18.14 13.40
C ILE A 186 21.29 -17.01 13.84
N LYS A 187 21.66 -16.16 12.89
CA LYS A 187 22.41 -14.93 13.14
C LYS A 187 21.50 -13.76 12.80
N LEU A 188 21.29 -12.86 13.75
CA LEU A 188 20.32 -11.78 13.65
C LEU A 188 20.96 -10.43 13.99
N ARG A 189 20.44 -9.35 13.41
CA ARG A 189 20.72 -7.96 13.77
C ARG A 189 19.52 -7.09 13.43
N VAL A 190 19.43 -5.91 14.02
CA VAL A 190 18.45 -4.90 13.62
C VAL A 190 19.08 -3.95 12.63
N GLN A 191 18.41 -3.73 11.50
CA GLN A 191 18.74 -2.73 10.51
C GLN A 191 17.64 -1.66 10.51
N HIS A 192 18.01 -0.38 10.39
CA HIS A 192 17.05 0.66 10.04
C HIS A 192 16.86 0.65 8.53
N ARG A 193 15.64 0.41 8.08
CA ARG A 193 15.23 0.63 6.71
C ARG A 193 14.55 1.98 6.62
N THR A 194 14.98 2.82 5.68
CA THR A 194 14.36 4.14 5.45
C THR A 194 13.42 4.01 4.27
N LEU A 195 12.12 4.22 4.48
CA LEU A 195 11.10 4.11 3.43
C LEU A 195 11.30 5.18 2.34
N LYS A 196 11.73 6.39 2.73
CA LYS A 196 12.01 7.48 1.80
C LYS A 196 13.36 7.26 1.13
N THR A 197 13.34 6.66 -0.06
CA THR A 197 14.55 6.28 -0.80
C THR A 197 14.95 7.26 -1.90
N VAL A 198 14.05 8.16 -2.28
CA VAL A 198 14.25 9.14 -3.37
C VAL A 198 14.08 10.58 -2.85
N SER A 199 14.95 11.49 -3.30
CA SER A 199 14.94 12.92 -2.96
C SER A 199 15.69 13.75 -4.02
N GLY A 200 15.60 15.08 -3.94
CA GLY A 200 16.37 16.00 -4.80
C GLY A 200 15.51 16.79 -5.79
N PRO A 201 16.13 17.49 -6.76
CA PRO A 201 15.41 18.39 -7.66
C PRO A 201 14.32 17.74 -8.50
N ALA A 202 14.52 16.49 -8.94
CA ALA A 202 13.52 15.74 -9.70
C ALA A 202 12.21 15.53 -8.90
N VAL A 203 12.33 15.24 -7.61
CA VAL A 203 11.18 15.11 -6.71
C VAL A 203 10.39 16.41 -6.61
N ALA A 204 11.08 17.55 -6.53
CA ALA A 204 10.43 18.86 -6.43
C ALA A 204 9.70 19.25 -7.73
N ARG A 205 10.29 18.96 -8.89
CA ARG A 205 9.63 19.18 -10.20
C ARG A 205 8.45 18.22 -10.38
N GLY A 206 8.61 16.96 -9.99
CA GLY A 206 7.54 15.98 -10.01
C GLY A 206 6.37 16.34 -9.11
N GLU A 207 6.63 16.89 -7.91
CA GLU A 207 5.60 17.42 -7.03
C GLU A 207 4.83 18.58 -7.69
N ASP A 208 5.55 19.50 -8.35
CA ASP A 208 4.92 20.61 -9.07
C ASP A 208 3.99 20.12 -10.19
N LEU A 209 4.50 19.22 -11.06
CA LEU A 209 3.72 18.58 -12.11
C LEU A 209 2.49 17.84 -11.53
N TYR A 210 2.67 17.10 -10.44
CA TYR A 210 1.60 16.34 -9.80
C TYR A 210 0.43 17.20 -9.32
N PHE A 211 0.71 18.43 -8.87
CA PHE A 211 -0.29 19.37 -8.40
C PHE A 211 -0.85 20.27 -9.50
N ASN A 212 -0.07 20.56 -10.53
CA ASN A 212 -0.34 21.69 -11.42
C ASN A 212 -0.54 21.29 -12.89
N GLU A 213 0.02 20.18 -13.33
CA GLU A 213 -0.09 19.76 -14.71
C GLU A 213 -1.42 19.03 -14.95
N THR A 214 -2.16 19.51 -15.96
CA THR A 214 -3.47 18.98 -16.37
C THR A 214 -3.35 18.09 -17.60
N TRP A 215 -2.21 18.15 -18.30
CA TRP A 215 -1.87 17.31 -19.43
C TRP A 215 -2.86 17.37 -20.60
N GLY A 216 -3.61 18.46 -20.72
CA GLY A 216 -4.65 18.60 -21.74
C GLY A 216 -6.00 17.98 -21.35
N ALA A 217 -6.17 17.51 -20.11
CA ALA A 217 -7.43 16.95 -19.63
C ALA A 217 -8.62 17.91 -19.73
N GLU A 218 -8.40 19.20 -20.03
CA GLU A 218 -9.43 20.16 -20.44
C GLU A 218 -10.31 19.62 -21.58
N LYS A 219 -9.76 18.81 -22.51
CA LYS A 219 -10.55 18.20 -23.60
C LYS A 219 -11.72 17.38 -23.05
N MET A 220 -11.50 16.62 -21.98
CA MET A 220 -12.56 15.91 -21.29
C MET A 220 -13.34 16.83 -20.35
N TRP A 221 -12.68 17.51 -19.42
CA TRP A 221 -13.39 18.19 -18.34
C TRP A 221 -14.11 19.45 -18.79
N THR A 222 -13.50 20.24 -19.67
CA THR A 222 -14.14 21.39 -20.31
C THR A 222 -14.91 20.96 -21.55
N GLY A 223 -14.25 20.31 -22.50
CA GLY A 223 -14.81 20.06 -23.82
C GLY A 223 -16.01 19.10 -23.80
N ARG A 224 -15.88 17.99 -23.06
CA ARG A 224 -16.95 16.99 -22.94
C ARG A 224 -17.89 17.31 -21.80
N PHE A 225 -17.40 17.32 -20.55
CA PHE A 225 -18.25 17.48 -19.38
C PHE A 225 -18.77 18.90 -19.17
N ARG A 226 -18.16 19.92 -19.79
CA ARG A 226 -18.52 21.34 -19.55
C ARG A 226 -18.45 21.71 -18.07
N MET A 227 -17.46 21.16 -17.37
CA MET A 227 -17.24 21.33 -15.93
C MET A 227 -17.00 22.81 -15.56
N ASN A 228 -16.38 23.59 -16.45
CA ASN A 228 -16.19 25.04 -16.27
C ASN A 228 -17.52 25.77 -16.03
N GLU A 229 -18.60 25.37 -16.71
CA GLU A 229 -19.92 25.98 -16.51
C GLU A 229 -20.48 25.68 -15.12
N LEU A 230 -20.37 24.44 -14.66
CA LEU A 230 -20.75 24.05 -13.30
C LEU A 230 -19.94 24.81 -12.24
N LEU A 231 -18.62 24.90 -12.42
CA LEU A 231 -17.73 25.56 -11.47
C LEU A 231 -17.95 27.07 -11.37
N ASN A 232 -18.50 27.70 -12.42
CA ASN A 232 -18.84 29.12 -12.38
C ASN A 232 -20.04 29.43 -11.46
N VAL A 233 -20.90 28.44 -11.19
CA VAL A 233 -22.17 28.61 -10.45
C VAL A 233 -22.24 27.85 -9.13
N VAL A 234 -21.27 26.97 -8.83
CA VAL A 234 -21.27 26.18 -7.58
C VAL A 234 -20.76 27.00 -6.40
N ALA A 235 -21.51 26.97 -5.30
CA ALA A 235 -21.10 27.60 -4.04
C ALA A 235 -20.00 26.77 -3.33
N PRO A 236 -19.08 27.41 -2.57
CA PRO A 236 -18.04 26.72 -1.82
C PRO A 236 -18.58 25.68 -0.83
N ALA A 237 -19.68 25.99 -0.12
CA ALA A 237 -20.31 25.05 0.82
C ALA A 237 -20.78 23.77 0.13
N THR A 238 -21.38 23.88 -1.06
CA THR A 238 -21.81 22.73 -1.86
C THR A 238 -20.62 21.91 -2.30
N ALA A 239 -19.57 22.54 -2.83
CA ALA A 239 -18.35 21.86 -3.26
C ALA A 239 -17.68 21.09 -2.10
N VAL A 240 -17.51 21.74 -0.95
CA VAL A 240 -16.95 21.11 0.27
C VAL A 240 -17.82 19.95 0.77
N SER A 241 -19.16 20.09 0.71
CA SER A 241 -20.07 19.00 1.09
C SER A 241 -19.93 17.75 0.22
N LEU A 242 -19.40 17.90 -1.00
CA LEU A 242 -19.09 16.82 -1.94
C LEU A 242 -17.62 16.36 -1.87
N GLY A 243 -16.86 16.82 -0.87
CA GLY A 243 -15.49 16.37 -0.60
C GLY A 243 -14.40 17.13 -1.36
N VAL A 244 -14.73 18.28 -1.96
CA VAL A 244 -13.72 19.21 -2.50
C VAL A 244 -12.91 19.81 -1.35
N GLN A 245 -11.59 19.89 -1.55
CA GLN A 245 -10.65 20.32 -0.51
C GLN A 245 -9.83 21.53 -0.97
N VAL A 246 -9.33 22.31 0.00
CA VAL A 246 -8.64 23.58 -0.25
C VAL A 246 -7.28 23.62 0.42
N ASP A 247 -6.24 23.95 -0.35
CA ASP A 247 -4.89 24.24 0.14
C ASP A 247 -4.83 25.65 0.73
N ILE A 248 -4.82 25.74 2.05
CA ILE A 248 -4.81 27.01 2.80
C ILE A 248 -3.63 27.92 2.42
N ARG A 249 -2.50 27.35 1.98
CA ARG A 249 -1.28 28.11 1.67
C ARG A 249 -1.44 29.01 0.45
N LYS A 250 -2.41 28.69 -0.41
CA LYS A 250 -2.71 29.41 -1.65
C LYS A 250 -3.93 30.34 -1.54
N VAL A 251 -4.65 30.29 -0.41
CA VAL A 251 -5.89 31.06 -0.23
C VAL A 251 -5.54 32.54 -0.03
N PRO A 252 -6.15 33.47 -0.78
CA PRO A 252 -5.96 34.89 -0.57
C PRO A 252 -6.33 35.33 0.86
N GLN A 253 -5.48 36.15 1.48
CA GLN A 253 -5.65 36.59 2.88
C GLN A 253 -7.05 37.17 3.20
N PRO A 254 -7.68 38.00 2.34
CA PRO A 254 -9.02 38.51 2.63
C PRO A 254 -10.09 37.42 2.81
N ILE A 255 -9.94 36.27 2.14
CA ILE A 255 -10.83 35.12 2.31
C ILE A 255 -10.57 34.45 3.66
N ILE A 256 -9.30 34.30 4.05
CA ILE A 256 -8.92 33.77 5.37
C ILE A 256 -9.53 34.64 6.46
N ASP A 257 -9.40 35.96 6.35
CA ASP A 257 -9.89 36.92 7.33
C ASP A 257 -11.40 36.77 7.55
N VAL A 258 -12.20 36.60 6.49
CA VAL A 258 -13.64 36.35 6.59
C VAL A 258 -13.92 35.01 7.29
N LEU A 259 -13.23 33.94 6.89
CA LEU A 259 -13.47 32.60 7.43
C LEU A 259 -13.15 32.46 8.93
N VAL A 260 -12.15 33.19 9.42
CA VAL A 260 -11.74 33.17 10.84
C VAL A 260 -12.39 34.26 11.69
N SER A 261 -13.14 35.18 11.08
CA SER A 261 -13.82 36.27 11.81
C SER A 261 -15.03 35.79 12.62
N ASP A 262 -15.45 36.62 13.58
CA ASP A 262 -16.72 36.48 14.30
C ASP A 262 -17.92 37.09 13.53
N ASP A 263 -17.72 37.55 12.29
CA ASP A 263 -18.81 37.97 11.41
C ASP A 263 -19.41 36.74 10.71
N PHE A 264 -20.26 36.03 11.46
CA PHE A 264 -20.92 34.82 10.98
C PHE A 264 -21.86 35.09 9.79
N ALA A 265 -22.43 36.30 9.69
CA ALA A 265 -23.28 36.66 8.56
C ALA A 265 -22.47 36.79 7.26
N ALA A 266 -21.34 37.51 7.30
CA ALA A 266 -20.44 37.61 6.16
C ALA A 266 -19.85 36.25 5.77
N LYS A 267 -19.50 35.43 6.76
CA LYS A 267 -18.99 34.07 6.54
C LYS A 267 -20.01 33.18 5.84
N GLN A 268 -21.25 33.16 6.31
CA GLN A 268 -22.32 32.36 5.69
C GLN A 268 -22.64 32.87 4.28
N ALA A 269 -22.68 34.18 4.07
CA ALA A 269 -22.86 34.76 2.73
C ALA A 269 -21.73 34.34 1.78
N ALA A 270 -20.47 34.42 2.22
CA ALA A 270 -19.31 34.04 1.42
C ALA A 270 -19.32 32.54 1.05
N LEU A 271 -19.72 31.66 1.98
CA LEU A 271 -19.81 30.22 1.73
C LEU A 271 -20.90 29.82 0.72
N GLN A 272 -21.87 30.71 0.47
CA GLN A 272 -22.93 30.51 -0.52
C GLN A 272 -22.66 31.23 -1.85
N ASP A 273 -21.60 32.03 -1.96
CA ASP A 273 -21.30 32.84 -3.14
C ASP A 273 -20.36 32.08 -4.12
N PRO A 274 -20.82 31.73 -5.34
CA PRO A 274 -19.97 31.11 -6.35
C PRO A 274 -18.75 31.95 -6.77
N ALA A 275 -18.79 33.28 -6.57
CA ALA A 275 -17.62 34.12 -6.82
C ALA A 275 -16.43 33.73 -5.93
N LEU A 276 -16.69 33.24 -4.72
CA LEU A 276 -15.64 32.72 -3.86
C LEU A 276 -15.03 31.42 -4.42
N THR A 277 -15.84 30.52 -5.00
CA THR A 277 -15.32 29.33 -5.70
C THR A 277 -14.38 29.73 -6.83
N ARG A 278 -14.80 30.67 -7.68
CA ARG A 278 -13.96 31.15 -8.80
C ARG A 278 -12.68 31.81 -8.30
N ALA A 279 -12.74 32.60 -7.22
CA ALA A 279 -11.57 33.21 -6.62
C ALA A 279 -10.58 32.18 -6.04
N LEU A 280 -11.07 31.12 -5.41
CA LEU A 280 -10.25 30.02 -4.89
C LEU A 280 -9.59 29.23 -6.02
N ILE A 281 -10.31 28.94 -7.11
CA ILE A 281 -9.75 28.27 -8.29
C ILE A 281 -8.72 29.16 -8.98
N LYS A 282 -8.97 30.46 -9.13
CA LYS A 282 -8.03 31.42 -9.71
C LYS A 282 -6.73 31.55 -8.91
N ALA A 283 -6.79 31.30 -7.61
CA ALA A 283 -5.63 31.26 -6.73
C ALA A 283 -4.96 29.88 -6.68
N ASP A 284 -5.40 28.90 -7.49
CA ASP A 284 -4.98 27.50 -7.47
C ASP A 284 -5.16 26.81 -6.11
N ALA A 285 -6.04 27.34 -5.26
CA ALA A 285 -6.24 26.89 -3.89
C ALA A 285 -7.14 25.65 -3.81
N VAL A 286 -8.01 25.42 -4.80
CA VAL A 286 -8.78 24.18 -4.87
C VAL A 286 -7.85 23.05 -5.30
N VAL A 287 -7.71 22.03 -4.45
CA VAL A 287 -6.74 20.96 -4.66
C VAL A 287 -7.08 20.20 -5.94
N GLY A 288 -6.13 20.21 -6.86
CA GLY A 288 -6.18 19.48 -8.12
C GLY A 288 -7.12 20.02 -9.20
N VAL A 289 -7.67 21.23 -9.05
CA VAL A 289 -8.49 21.90 -10.06
C VAL A 289 -7.73 23.11 -10.61
N ARG A 290 -7.55 23.19 -11.93
CA ARG A 290 -6.85 24.30 -12.59
C ARG A 290 -7.78 24.99 -13.59
N GLY A 291 -8.04 26.27 -13.36
CA GLY A 291 -8.94 27.07 -14.20
C GLY A 291 -8.18 28.08 -15.06
N LYS A 292 -8.63 28.29 -16.30
CA LYS A 292 -8.23 29.42 -17.14
C LYS A 292 -9.33 30.48 -17.13
N PHE A 293 -8.91 31.75 -17.18
CA PHE A 293 -9.79 32.92 -17.03
C PHE A 293 -9.55 33.87 -18.21
N ASN A 294 -9.85 33.39 -19.42
CA ASN A 294 -9.51 34.07 -20.66
C ASN A 294 -10.68 34.88 -21.25
N ASP A 295 -11.78 35.03 -20.50
CA ASP A 295 -12.92 35.81 -20.95
C ASP A 295 -12.53 37.30 -20.96
N PRO A 296 -12.63 37.99 -22.12
CA PRO A 296 -12.21 39.38 -22.24
C PRO A 296 -13.17 40.36 -21.55
N ASP A 297 -14.42 39.97 -21.30
CA ASP A 297 -15.48 40.81 -20.74
C ASP A 297 -15.64 40.59 -19.23
N ASP A 298 -15.38 39.37 -18.74
CA ASP A 298 -15.37 39.02 -17.31
C ASP A 298 -14.12 38.19 -16.93
N PRO A 299 -13.04 38.83 -16.44
CA PRO A 299 -11.82 38.12 -16.05
C PRO A 299 -11.97 37.26 -14.79
N THR A 300 -13.16 37.17 -14.20
CA THR A 300 -13.49 36.28 -13.08
C THR A 300 -14.14 34.98 -13.53
N LEU A 301 -14.55 34.87 -14.79
CA LEU A 301 -15.22 33.69 -15.33
C LEU A 301 -14.20 32.60 -15.70
N ILE A 302 -14.48 31.37 -15.29
CA ILE A 302 -13.70 30.19 -15.69
C ILE A 302 -14.10 29.82 -17.11
N THR A 303 -13.18 29.96 -18.06
CA THR A 303 -13.41 29.62 -19.46
C THR A 303 -13.02 28.18 -19.78
N GLU A 304 -11.99 27.67 -19.12
CA GLU A 304 -11.54 26.27 -19.23
C GLU A 304 -11.14 25.75 -17.85
N VAL A 305 -11.25 24.45 -17.64
CA VAL A 305 -10.81 23.74 -16.46
C VAL A 305 -10.16 22.40 -16.82
N GLY A 306 -9.02 22.13 -16.19
CA GLY A 306 -8.34 20.84 -16.17
C GLY A 306 -8.21 20.32 -14.74
N LEU A 307 -8.07 18.99 -14.60
CA LEU A 307 -7.87 18.32 -13.32
C LEU A 307 -6.47 17.69 -13.28
N THR A 308 -5.89 17.59 -12.09
CA THR A 308 -4.53 17.04 -11.87
C THR A 308 -4.59 15.82 -10.96
N CYS A 309 -3.47 15.09 -10.84
CA CYS A 309 -3.36 13.93 -9.96
C CYS A 309 -3.71 14.24 -8.49
N ALA A 310 -3.42 15.46 -8.03
CA ALA A 310 -3.69 15.87 -6.66
C ALA A 310 -5.17 15.83 -6.27
N LEU A 311 -6.10 15.94 -7.22
CA LEU A 311 -7.55 15.93 -6.90
C LEU A 311 -7.98 14.67 -6.14
N CYS A 312 -7.48 13.52 -6.61
CA CYS A 312 -7.85 12.20 -6.10
C CYS A 312 -6.89 11.72 -5.00
N HIS A 313 -5.61 12.07 -5.09
CA HIS A 313 -4.54 11.45 -4.31
C HIS A 313 -3.86 12.33 -3.28
N VAL A 314 -4.38 13.54 -3.09
CA VAL A 314 -3.96 14.44 -2.02
C VAL A 314 -5.17 14.72 -1.17
N THR A 315 -4.95 14.66 0.14
CA THR A 315 -5.90 15.18 1.12
C THR A 315 -5.30 16.40 1.82
N VAL A 316 -6.06 17.11 2.63
CA VAL A 316 -5.58 18.25 3.42
C VAL A 316 -5.80 18.03 4.90
N THR A 317 -4.99 18.68 5.73
CA THR A 317 -5.29 18.78 7.16
C THR A 317 -6.63 19.49 7.37
N LYS A 318 -7.37 19.09 8.41
CA LYS A 318 -8.65 19.73 8.74
C LYS A 318 -8.42 20.94 9.64
N THR A 319 -9.01 22.08 9.31
CA THR A 319 -8.99 23.28 10.17
C THR A 319 -10.33 23.43 10.87
N PRO A 320 -10.36 23.54 12.22
CA PRO A 320 -11.59 23.85 12.95
C PRO A 320 -12.07 25.26 12.64
N ILE A 321 -13.29 25.41 12.11
CA ILE A 321 -13.91 26.70 11.81
C ILE A 321 -15.25 26.79 12.53
N GLN A 322 -15.46 27.86 13.30
CA GLN A 322 -16.75 28.16 13.89
C GLN A 322 -17.66 28.80 12.83
N LEU A 323 -18.75 28.12 12.46
CA LEU A 323 -19.66 28.58 11.40
C LEU A 323 -20.79 29.46 11.91
N GLU A 324 -21.12 29.38 13.20
CA GLU A 324 -22.21 30.12 13.82
C GLU A 324 -21.86 30.57 15.24
N ALA A 325 -22.44 31.68 15.69
CA ALA A 325 -22.21 32.21 17.03
C ALA A 325 -22.62 31.21 18.11
N GLY A 326 -21.70 30.86 18.99
CA GLY A 326 -21.94 29.93 20.10
C GLY A 326 -22.00 28.45 19.71
N ALA A 327 -21.80 28.10 18.44
CA ALA A 327 -21.64 26.71 18.00
C ALA A 327 -20.18 26.23 18.17
N ASP A 328 -19.98 24.93 18.33
CA ASP A 328 -18.62 24.37 18.35
C ASP A 328 -17.97 24.45 16.95
N PRO A 329 -16.65 24.70 16.85
CA PRO A 329 -15.94 24.64 15.58
C PRO A 329 -16.05 23.28 14.89
N VAL A 330 -16.30 23.29 13.59
CA VAL A 330 -16.39 22.08 12.75
C VAL A 330 -15.06 21.88 12.00
N PRO A 331 -14.50 20.66 11.95
CA PRO A 331 -13.29 20.39 11.18
C PRO A 331 -13.55 20.43 9.67
N MET A 332 -13.13 21.51 9.02
CA MET A 332 -13.32 21.73 7.58
C MET A 332 -12.11 21.24 6.76
N PRO A 333 -12.30 20.72 5.52
CA PRO A 333 -11.22 20.25 4.64
C PRO A 333 -10.51 21.43 3.95
N PHE A 334 -10.01 22.33 4.78
CA PHE A 334 -9.30 23.55 4.45
C PHE A 334 -8.01 23.51 5.25
N GLY A 335 -6.87 23.31 4.61
CA GLY A 335 -5.62 23.11 5.34
C GLY A 335 -4.43 22.84 4.44
N VAL A 336 -3.34 22.32 5.03
CA VAL A 336 -2.12 22.04 4.30
C VAL A 336 -2.24 20.66 3.63
N PRO A 337 -1.86 20.51 2.35
CA PRO A 337 -1.80 19.23 1.68
C PRO A 337 -0.99 18.17 2.44
N VAL A 338 -1.52 16.96 2.44
CA VAL A 338 -0.93 15.75 2.99
C VAL A 338 -0.76 14.77 1.83
N LEU A 339 0.49 14.45 1.53
CA LEU A 339 0.85 13.58 0.41
C LEU A 339 0.73 12.11 0.80
N GLY A 340 0.18 11.30 -0.09
CA GLY A 340 0.10 9.85 0.04
C GLY A 340 -1.32 9.34 0.29
N PRO A 341 -2.03 9.76 1.35
CA PRO A 341 -3.43 9.39 1.54
C PRO A 341 -4.32 9.99 0.43
N PRO A 342 -5.26 9.22 -0.12
CA PRO A 342 -6.18 9.72 -1.13
C PRO A 342 -7.29 10.59 -0.50
N ASN A 343 -7.97 11.37 -1.34
CA ASN A 343 -9.18 12.07 -0.94
C ASN A 343 -10.37 11.09 -0.89
N THR A 344 -10.53 10.40 0.25
CA THR A 344 -11.62 9.44 0.48
C THR A 344 -13.00 10.09 0.64
N THR A 345 -13.07 11.42 0.63
CA THR A 345 -14.33 12.17 0.80
C THR A 345 -14.92 12.69 -0.50
N MET A 346 -14.12 12.77 -1.58
CA MET A 346 -14.57 13.29 -2.87
C MET A 346 -15.67 12.41 -3.47
N ASN A 347 -16.87 12.95 -3.67
CA ASN A 347 -17.94 12.27 -4.37
C ASN A 347 -17.93 12.64 -5.86
N ALA A 348 -16.95 12.09 -6.59
CA ALA A 348 -16.72 12.40 -7.99
C ALA A 348 -17.95 12.10 -8.87
N GLY A 349 -18.61 10.96 -8.64
CA GLY A 349 -19.80 10.58 -9.38
C GLY A 349 -20.94 11.58 -9.19
N MET A 350 -21.22 12.01 -7.96
CA MET A 350 -22.23 13.03 -7.70
C MET A 350 -21.89 14.37 -8.39
N ILE A 351 -20.63 14.82 -8.35
CA ILE A 351 -20.19 16.04 -9.03
C ILE A 351 -20.40 15.92 -10.54
N LEU A 352 -19.94 14.82 -11.15
CA LEU A 352 -20.12 14.57 -12.58
C LEU A 352 -21.59 14.53 -12.97
N SER A 353 -22.46 13.99 -12.11
CA SER A 353 -23.89 13.97 -12.36
C SER A 353 -24.50 15.35 -12.56
N PHE A 354 -23.92 16.41 -11.99
CA PHE A 354 -24.41 17.79 -12.11
C PHE A 354 -23.85 18.56 -13.32
N THR A 355 -22.93 17.96 -14.07
CA THR A 355 -22.34 18.62 -15.23
C THR A 355 -23.36 18.75 -16.37
N PRO A 356 -23.30 19.81 -17.19
CA PRO A 356 -24.22 19.99 -18.32
C PRO A 356 -24.26 18.79 -19.26
N TYR A 357 -23.11 18.17 -19.55
CA TYR A 357 -23.06 16.95 -20.38
C TYR A 357 -23.92 15.81 -19.83
N VAL A 358 -23.77 15.48 -18.54
CA VAL A 358 -24.56 14.38 -17.96
C VAL A 358 -26.04 14.75 -17.86
N GLN A 359 -26.35 16.02 -17.59
CA GLN A 359 -27.73 16.50 -17.50
C GLN A 359 -28.45 16.54 -18.86
N GLU A 360 -27.75 16.92 -19.93
CA GLU A 360 -28.33 17.20 -21.24
C GLU A 360 -28.18 16.02 -22.21
N GLU A 361 -27.04 15.33 -22.20
CA GLU A 361 -26.70 14.29 -23.18
C GLU A 361 -26.94 12.86 -22.68
N THR A 362 -26.67 12.59 -21.38
CA THR A 362 -26.83 11.25 -20.80
C THR A 362 -27.61 11.22 -19.47
N PRO A 363 -28.81 11.86 -19.39
CA PRO A 363 -29.54 11.99 -18.13
C PRO A 363 -29.95 10.66 -17.49
N GLU A 364 -30.11 9.60 -18.28
CA GLU A 364 -30.41 8.25 -17.81
C GLU A 364 -29.30 7.62 -16.96
N LEU A 365 -28.06 8.13 -17.07
CA LEU A 365 -26.91 7.65 -16.28
C LEU A 365 -26.77 8.35 -14.92
N ILE A 366 -27.55 9.41 -14.64
CA ILE A 366 -27.49 10.15 -13.37
C ILE A 366 -27.57 9.23 -12.14
N PRO A 367 -28.53 8.28 -12.03
CA PRO A 367 -28.61 7.41 -10.86
C PRO A 367 -27.36 6.55 -10.65
N GLN A 368 -26.68 6.18 -11.74
CA GLN A 368 -25.45 5.40 -11.67
C GLN A 368 -24.30 6.27 -11.14
N TYR A 369 -24.07 7.44 -11.74
CA TYR A 369 -23.08 8.40 -11.24
C TYR A 369 -23.26 8.72 -9.75
N GLN A 370 -24.50 9.00 -9.32
CA GLN A 370 -24.79 9.35 -7.93
C GLN A 370 -24.59 8.18 -6.95
N ALA A 371 -24.65 6.93 -7.44
CA ALA A 371 -24.43 5.73 -6.63
C ALA A 371 -22.94 5.38 -6.44
N TRP A 372 -22.00 6.12 -7.03
CA TRP A 372 -20.56 5.90 -6.80
C TRP A 372 -20.18 6.05 -5.33
N GLY A 373 -20.68 7.13 -4.71
CA GLY A 373 -20.37 7.50 -3.34
C GLY A 373 -18.98 8.15 -3.18
N PRO A 374 -18.67 8.64 -1.96
CA PRO A 374 -17.39 9.29 -1.65
C PRO A 374 -16.18 8.37 -1.82
N GLY A 375 -15.06 8.94 -2.29
CA GLY A 375 -13.77 8.27 -2.40
C GLY A 375 -13.70 7.20 -3.48
N ARG A 376 -14.69 7.17 -4.38
CA ARG A 376 -14.81 6.15 -5.43
C ARG A 376 -14.88 6.79 -6.81
N PHE A 377 -14.24 6.12 -7.76
CA PHE A 377 -14.17 6.56 -9.15
C PHE A 377 -14.21 5.34 -10.08
N ASP A 378 -14.85 5.48 -11.23
CA ASP A 378 -14.85 4.45 -12.27
C ASP A 378 -14.39 5.00 -13.62
N PRO A 379 -13.09 4.84 -13.97
CA PRO A 379 -12.60 5.31 -15.25
C PRO A 379 -13.16 4.51 -16.43
N ARG A 380 -13.66 3.29 -16.21
CA ARG A 380 -14.19 2.42 -17.28
C ARG A 380 -15.60 2.83 -17.68
N PHE A 381 -16.31 3.53 -16.80
CA PHE A 381 -17.73 3.83 -16.98
C PHE A 381 -18.03 4.81 -18.11
N PHE A 382 -17.06 5.64 -18.53
CA PHE A 382 -17.32 6.69 -19.51
C PHE A 382 -17.67 6.13 -20.90
N GLU A 383 -18.71 6.69 -21.51
CA GLU A 383 -19.10 6.35 -22.88
C GLU A 383 -17.95 6.67 -23.85
N GLY A 384 -17.75 5.81 -24.87
CA GLY A 384 -16.64 5.96 -25.81
C GLY A 384 -15.28 5.49 -25.28
N ASN A 385 -15.18 5.10 -24.00
CA ASN A 385 -13.96 4.48 -23.48
C ASN A 385 -13.76 3.07 -24.11
N PRO A 386 -12.60 2.77 -24.72
CA PRO A 386 -12.28 1.44 -25.26
C PRO A 386 -12.20 0.32 -24.21
N VAL A 387 -12.10 0.65 -22.91
CA VAL A 387 -12.21 -0.33 -21.82
C VAL A 387 -13.53 -0.27 -21.07
N ASN A 388 -14.52 0.46 -21.59
CA ASN A 388 -15.87 0.41 -21.04
C ASN A 388 -16.41 -1.02 -21.15
N ASP A 389 -16.68 -1.63 -20.00
CA ASP A 389 -17.18 -2.99 -19.83
C ASP A 389 -18.70 -3.04 -19.60
N ASN A 390 -19.37 -1.88 -19.64
CA ASN A 390 -20.80 -1.68 -19.34
C ASN A 390 -21.22 -2.18 -17.95
N VAL A 391 -20.26 -2.28 -17.02
CA VAL A 391 -20.51 -2.70 -15.65
C VAL A 391 -20.34 -1.51 -14.72
N PHE A 392 -21.31 -1.35 -13.83
CA PHE A 392 -21.26 -0.35 -12.77
C PHE A 392 -20.49 -0.89 -11.56
N ASN A 393 -19.19 -0.58 -11.46
CA ASN A 393 -18.33 -1.09 -10.40
C ASN A 393 -17.23 -0.07 -10.04
N PRO A 394 -17.60 1.12 -9.52
CA PRO A 394 -16.64 2.11 -9.10
C PRO A 394 -15.77 1.58 -7.97
N SER A 395 -14.57 2.12 -7.85
CA SER A 395 -13.59 1.56 -6.92
C SER A 395 -12.85 2.63 -6.14
N SER A 396 -12.38 2.25 -4.95
CA SER A 396 -11.70 3.13 -4.00
C SER A 396 -10.39 3.64 -4.58
N ILE A 397 -10.14 4.94 -4.40
CA ILE A 397 -8.88 5.57 -4.84
C ILE A 397 -7.73 5.05 -3.95
N PRO A 398 -6.62 4.57 -4.51
CA PRO A 398 -5.52 3.98 -3.74
C PRO A 398 -4.61 5.06 -3.14
N PRO A 399 -3.93 4.75 -2.02
CA PRO A 399 -2.86 5.60 -1.51
C PRO A 399 -1.60 5.51 -2.37
N HIS A 400 -0.78 6.56 -2.33
CA HIS A 400 0.51 6.65 -3.00
C HIS A 400 1.65 6.69 -2.00
N TRP A 401 2.23 5.53 -1.70
CA TRP A 401 3.43 5.48 -0.87
C TRP A 401 4.19 4.18 -1.02
N ASN A 402 5.46 4.21 -0.60
CA ASN A 402 6.34 3.04 -0.48
C ASN A 402 6.52 2.27 -1.81
N PHE A 403 6.37 2.95 -2.95
CA PHE A 403 6.46 2.32 -4.28
C PHE A 403 7.78 1.58 -4.49
N THR A 404 8.91 2.14 -4.04
CA THR A 404 10.21 1.47 -4.12
C THR A 404 10.22 0.15 -3.35
N ASP A 405 9.72 0.15 -2.10
CA ASP A 405 9.70 -1.05 -1.27
C ASP A 405 8.72 -2.11 -1.78
N LEU A 406 7.58 -1.69 -2.35
CA LEU A 406 6.60 -2.55 -3.00
C LEU A 406 7.18 -3.17 -4.28
N ALA A 407 7.86 -2.37 -5.12
CA ALA A 407 8.51 -2.84 -6.34
C ALA A 407 9.61 -3.87 -6.05
N ASP A 408 10.47 -3.62 -5.05
CA ASP A 408 11.47 -4.56 -4.54
C ASP A 408 10.85 -5.92 -4.13
N GLN A 409 9.56 -5.91 -3.78
CA GLN A 409 8.79 -7.06 -3.30
C GLN A 409 7.89 -7.66 -4.37
N ASN A 410 8.18 -7.36 -5.65
CA ASN A 410 7.49 -7.92 -6.81
C ASN A 410 6.04 -7.42 -6.95
N TYR A 411 5.73 -6.26 -6.36
CA TYR A 411 4.45 -5.58 -6.59
C TYR A 411 4.51 -4.79 -7.91
N THR A 412 4.43 -5.50 -9.04
CA THR A 412 4.59 -4.93 -10.40
C THR A 412 3.39 -4.12 -10.93
N VAL A 413 2.28 -4.14 -10.19
CA VAL A 413 1.00 -3.52 -10.59
C VAL A 413 0.56 -2.64 -9.43
N PRO A 414 0.95 -1.36 -9.43
CA PRO A 414 0.25 -0.39 -8.60
C PRO A 414 -1.09 -0.07 -9.25
N TRP A 415 -2.11 0.14 -8.42
CA TRP A 415 -3.45 0.55 -8.83
C TRP A 415 -3.46 1.99 -9.38
N ILE A 416 -2.46 2.80 -9.06
CA ILE A 416 -1.97 4.01 -9.77
C ILE A 416 -0.48 4.11 -9.41
N GLY A 417 0.46 4.18 -10.38
CA GLY A 417 1.89 4.35 -10.06
C GLY A 417 2.89 3.93 -11.14
N VAL A 418 4.15 3.82 -10.72
CA VAL A 418 5.31 3.50 -11.58
C VAL A 418 5.24 2.04 -12.03
N LEU A 419 4.91 1.81 -13.30
CA LEU A 419 5.12 0.52 -13.94
C LEU A 419 6.59 0.39 -14.29
N GLN A 420 7.30 -0.53 -13.62
CA GLN A 420 8.64 -0.92 -14.04
C GLN A 420 8.67 -2.42 -14.32
N THR A 421 8.05 -2.78 -15.43
CA THR A 421 7.97 -4.17 -15.93
C THR A 421 9.24 -4.55 -16.70
N ARG A 422 9.96 -3.53 -17.19
CA ARG A 422 11.30 -3.58 -17.78
C ARG A 422 12.11 -2.38 -17.31
N SER A 423 13.44 -2.49 -17.33
CA SER A 423 14.33 -1.38 -16.93
C SER A 423 14.24 -0.14 -17.83
N ASP A 424 13.67 -0.29 -19.03
CA ASP A 424 13.49 0.75 -20.04
C ASP A 424 12.02 1.16 -20.25
N ASN A 425 11.08 0.55 -19.52
CA ASN A 425 9.68 0.95 -19.51
C ASN A 425 9.45 1.89 -18.33
N HIS A 426 9.25 3.16 -18.65
CA HIS A 426 8.75 4.17 -17.73
C HIS A 426 7.32 4.46 -18.18
N SER A 427 6.34 3.97 -17.43
CA SER A 427 4.93 4.30 -17.65
C SER A 427 4.26 4.54 -16.31
N LEU A 428 3.36 5.52 -16.28
CA LEU A 428 2.52 5.84 -15.14
C LEU A 428 1.10 5.39 -15.47
N ALA A 429 0.83 4.10 -15.30
CA ALA A 429 -0.53 3.58 -15.47
C ALA A 429 -0.70 2.35 -14.60
N SER A 430 -1.83 2.15 -13.93
CA SER A 430 -2.25 0.78 -13.68
C SER A 430 -2.93 0.25 -14.91
N GLY A 431 -3.20 -1.04 -14.87
CA GLY A 431 -3.93 -1.69 -15.91
C GLY A 431 -5.21 -0.91 -16.30
N PRO A 432 -6.24 -0.83 -15.45
CA PRO A 432 -7.51 -0.15 -15.79
C PRO A 432 -7.34 1.30 -16.28
N GLU A 433 -6.24 1.96 -15.94
CA GLU A 433 -5.94 3.33 -16.35
C GLU A 433 -5.28 3.49 -17.72
N CYS A 434 -4.87 2.42 -18.39
CA CYS A 434 -4.42 2.55 -19.77
C CYS A 434 -5.54 3.00 -20.72
N GLY A 435 -6.80 2.74 -20.34
CA GLY A 435 -7.95 3.37 -20.97
C GLY A 435 -8.22 4.80 -20.49
N ILE A 436 -7.64 5.25 -19.36
CA ILE A 436 -7.77 6.63 -18.88
C ILE A 436 -7.17 7.61 -19.90
N ASP A 437 -6.18 7.20 -20.72
CA ASP A 437 -5.65 8.03 -21.80
C ASP A 437 -6.73 8.51 -22.73
N LEU A 438 -7.38 7.52 -23.29
CA LEU A 438 -8.40 7.67 -24.29
C LEU A 438 -9.68 8.24 -23.65
N VAL A 439 -9.93 7.96 -22.36
CA VAL A 439 -11.01 8.55 -21.55
C VAL A 439 -10.83 10.04 -21.35
N LEU A 440 -9.64 10.52 -20.97
CA LEU A 440 -9.36 11.95 -20.71
C LEU A 440 -9.25 12.77 -22.00
N GLY A 441 -9.75 12.22 -23.12
CA GLY A 441 -9.72 12.84 -24.44
C GLY A 441 -8.41 12.58 -25.17
N ALA A 442 -7.80 11.40 -25.01
CA ALA A 442 -6.47 11.07 -25.50
C ALA A 442 -5.37 11.88 -24.78
N ASN A 443 -5.52 12.11 -23.46
CA ASN A 443 -4.68 13.00 -22.64
C ASN A 443 -4.44 12.45 -21.21
N GLY A 444 -4.45 11.14 -21.01
CA GLY A 444 -4.62 10.53 -19.70
C GLY A 444 -4.04 9.13 -19.46
N ALA A 445 -3.03 8.66 -20.18
CA ALA A 445 -2.17 7.59 -19.69
C ALA A 445 -0.85 7.65 -20.43
N TRP A 446 0.19 7.39 -19.67
CA TRP A 446 1.49 7.99 -19.89
C TRP A 446 2.42 6.97 -20.52
N MET A 447 2.37 6.91 -21.85
CA MET A 447 3.22 6.02 -22.63
C MET A 447 4.52 6.75 -23.02
N THR A 448 5.64 6.06 -22.92
CA THR A 448 6.84 6.42 -23.70
C THR A 448 6.80 5.62 -24.99
N ASP A 449 7.60 5.96 -26.00
CA ASP A 449 7.75 5.18 -27.26
C ASP A 449 7.96 3.65 -27.04
N ASN A 450 8.40 3.24 -25.85
CA ASN A 450 8.68 1.85 -25.47
C ASN A 450 7.57 1.15 -24.69
N ALA A 451 6.55 1.88 -24.23
CA ALA A 451 5.33 1.27 -23.74
C ALA A 451 4.39 1.13 -24.94
N SER A 452 3.69 0.00 -25.06
CA SER A 452 2.76 -0.25 -26.16
C SER A 452 1.48 -0.82 -25.58
N VAL A 453 0.34 -0.62 -26.25
CA VAL A 453 -0.95 -1.26 -25.88
C VAL A 453 -0.84 -2.79 -25.73
N GLN A 454 0.15 -3.41 -26.38
CA GLN A 454 0.43 -4.85 -26.30
C GLN A 454 1.29 -5.23 -25.08
N ASP A 455 2.02 -4.28 -24.49
CA ASP A 455 2.87 -4.42 -23.32
C ASP A 455 2.25 -3.83 -22.03
N ILE A 456 0.97 -3.43 -22.10
CA ILE A 456 0.20 -2.96 -20.95
C ILE A 456 -0.11 -4.15 -20.01
N GLU A 457 0.37 -4.06 -18.76
CA GLU A 457 0.14 -5.08 -17.71
C GLU A 457 -1.25 -4.97 -17.04
N LEU A 458 -2.29 -4.72 -17.83
CA LEU A 458 -3.67 -4.97 -17.41
C LEU A 458 -3.85 -6.46 -17.18
N GLY A 459 -3.84 -6.90 -15.91
CA GLY A 459 -4.24 -8.24 -15.49
C GLY A 459 -3.76 -9.31 -16.47
N ASN A 460 -2.46 -9.26 -16.82
CA ASN A 460 -1.97 -9.85 -18.04
C ASN A 460 -2.45 -11.32 -18.20
N PRO A 461 -3.22 -11.65 -19.26
CA PRO A 461 -3.70 -10.74 -20.33
C PRO A 461 -5.13 -10.22 -20.11
N LEU A 462 -5.38 -8.95 -20.47
CA LEU A 462 -6.73 -8.46 -20.82
C LEU A 462 -7.44 -9.41 -21.77
N PRO A 463 -8.78 -9.48 -21.74
CA PRO A 463 -9.51 -10.09 -22.83
C PRO A 463 -9.19 -9.41 -24.16
N ILE A 464 -9.00 -10.21 -25.21
CA ILE A 464 -8.53 -9.77 -26.53
C ILE A 464 -9.39 -8.64 -27.13
N GLU A 465 -10.70 -8.66 -26.88
CA GLU A 465 -11.63 -7.64 -27.36
C GLU A 465 -11.27 -6.22 -26.86
N PHE A 466 -10.81 -6.10 -25.62
CA PHE A 466 -10.40 -4.80 -25.05
C PHE A 466 -9.06 -4.36 -25.61
N GLN A 467 -8.14 -5.30 -25.88
CA GLN A 467 -6.87 -4.99 -26.54
C GLN A 467 -7.12 -4.47 -27.97
N GLU A 468 -8.00 -5.12 -28.73
CA GLU A 468 -8.36 -4.68 -30.08
C GLU A 468 -9.03 -3.30 -30.08
N ARG A 469 -9.93 -3.03 -29.13
CA ARG A 469 -10.56 -1.71 -28.95
C ARG A 469 -9.54 -0.63 -28.62
N LEU A 470 -8.59 -0.92 -27.73
CA LEU A 470 -7.51 0.00 -27.38
C LEU A 470 -6.61 0.30 -28.59
N ILE A 471 -6.20 -0.73 -29.34
CA ILE A 471 -5.38 -0.56 -30.56
C ILE A 471 -6.13 0.30 -31.58
N LEU A 472 -7.41 0.06 -31.79
CA LEU A 472 -8.21 0.86 -32.72
C LEU A 472 -8.34 2.31 -32.24
N ALA A 473 -8.66 2.51 -30.96
CA ALA A 473 -8.81 3.83 -30.38
C ALA A 473 -7.53 4.66 -30.52
N GLU A 474 -6.36 4.08 -30.21
CA GLU A 474 -5.05 4.70 -30.39
C GLU A 474 -4.76 5.10 -31.84
N GLN A 475 -5.20 4.29 -32.82
CA GLN A 475 -5.06 4.64 -34.23
C GLN A 475 -5.99 5.77 -34.67
N THR A 476 -7.19 5.85 -34.09
CA THR A 476 -8.21 6.83 -34.47
C THR A 476 -8.01 8.18 -33.78
N GLU A 477 -7.60 8.16 -32.53
CA GLU A 477 -7.43 9.32 -31.65
C GLU A 477 -6.19 9.08 -30.77
N PRO A 478 -4.97 9.24 -31.31
CA PRO A 478 -3.75 8.96 -30.56
C PRO A 478 -3.66 9.85 -29.31
N GLY A 479 -3.14 9.26 -28.23
CA GLY A 479 -2.85 9.93 -26.97
C GLY A 479 -1.86 11.09 -27.11
N ASN A 480 -1.82 11.98 -26.12
CA ASN A 480 -0.74 12.93 -25.94
C ASN A 480 0.46 12.24 -25.29
N ASP A 481 1.61 12.33 -25.94
CA ASP A 481 2.88 11.92 -25.35
C ASP A 481 3.30 12.92 -24.25
N ILE A 482 3.72 12.42 -23.09
CA ILE A 482 4.42 13.25 -22.10
C ILE A 482 5.90 13.37 -22.48
N ASP A 483 6.48 14.55 -22.26
CA ASP A 483 7.93 14.67 -22.20
C ASP A 483 8.51 13.68 -21.18
N VAL A 484 9.44 12.83 -21.64
CA VAL A 484 10.05 11.79 -20.81
C VAL A 484 10.64 12.33 -19.50
N ASN A 485 11.12 13.58 -19.46
CA ASN A 485 11.68 14.14 -18.22
C ASN A 485 10.59 14.44 -17.20
N ASP A 486 9.43 14.92 -17.64
CA ASP A 486 8.31 15.20 -16.75
C ASP A 486 7.76 13.90 -16.15
N LEU A 487 7.67 12.85 -16.96
CA LEU A 487 7.34 11.50 -16.52
C LEU A 487 8.32 10.97 -15.46
N LEU A 488 9.64 11.09 -15.71
CA LEU A 488 10.67 10.67 -14.77
C LEU A 488 10.65 11.49 -13.48
N ASP A 489 10.31 12.77 -13.55
CA ASP A 489 10.17 13.64 -12.39
C ASP A 489 8.95 13.24 -11.54
N VAL A 490 7.78 12.98 -12.16
CA VAL A 490 6.60 12.46 -11.45
C VAL A 490 6.88 11.09 -10.83
N GLU A 491 7.57 10.19 -11.54
CA GLU A 491 8.02 8.90 -11.00
C GLU A 491 8.94 9.10 -9.78
N ALA A 492 9.90 10.01 -9.86
CA ALA A 492 10.79 10.33 -8.74
C ALA A 492 9.98 10.88 -7.55
N PHE A 493 8.99 11.73 -7.79
CA PHE A 493 8.09 12.24 -6.77
C PHE A 493 7.30 11.11 -6.09
N LEU A 494 6.62 10.26 -6.86
CA LEU A 494 5.85 9.12 -6.31
C LEU A 494 6.74 8.18 -5.48
N LYS A 495 7.94 7.85 -5.97
CA LYS A 495 8.93 7.04 -5.23
C LYS A 495 9.45 7.71 -3.95
N SER A 496 9.25 9.02 -3.78
CA SER A 496 9.64 9.76 -2.58
C SER A 496 8.56 9.76 -1.48
N ILE A 497 7.32 9.38 -1.80
CA ILE A 497 6.20 9.40 -0.86
C ILE A 497 6.25 8.14 0.01
N VAL A 498 6.10 8.33 1.31
CA VAL A 498 6.15 7.26 2.32
C VAL A 498 4.83 7.18 3.06
N SER A 499 4.50 5.99 3.54
CA SER A 499 3.30 5.82 4.35
C SER A 499 3.42 6.67 5.63
N PRO A 500 2.29 7.14 6.19
CA PRO A 500 2.30 7.80 7.48
C PRO A 500 2.92 6.92 8.57
N ALA A 501 3.26 7.52 9.71
CA ALA A 501 3.61 6.76 10.89
C ALA A 501 2.40 5.91 11.36
N PRO A 502 2.66 4.80 12.08
CA PRO A 502 1.60 4.02 12.70
C PRO A 502 0.65 4.89 13.55
N HIS A 503 -0.62 4.49 13.60
CA HIS A 503 -1.60 5.11 14.50
C HIS A 503 -1.31 4.73 15.96
N ASP A 504 -2.02 5.34 16.90
CA ASP A 504 -2.02 4.87 18.29
C ASP A 504 -2.61 3.45 18.35
N PHE A 505 -1.95 2.55 19.09
CA PHE A 505 -2.37 1.15 19.28
C PHE A 505 -2.02 0.64 20.68
N ASP A 506 -2.74 -0.39 21.13
CA ASP A 506 -2.36 -1.17 22.32
C ASP A 506 -1.23 -2.14 21.95
N GLU A 507 0.00 -1.89 22.42
CA GLU A 507 1.18 -2.68 22.08
C GLU A 507 1.03 -4.17 22.41
N LYS A 508 0.41 -4.49 23.55
CA LYS A 508 0.27 -5.88 23.99
C LYS A 508 -0.71 -6.62 23.06
N MET A 509 -1.85 -6.02 22.78
CA MET A 509 -2.83 -6.58 21.84
C MET A 509 -2.28 -6.66 20.42
N ALA A 510 -1.52 -5.64 19.97
CA ALA A 510 -0.89 -5.64 18.66
C ALA A 510 0.15 -6.77 18.52
N GLU A 511 0.93 -7.07 19.58
CA GLU A 511 1.85 -8.20 19.56
C GLU A 511 1.10 -9.55 19.54
N GLU A 512 -0.02 -9.67 20.24
CA GLU A 512 -0.90 -10.84 20.15
C GLU A 512 -1.48 -10.99 18.73
N GLY A 513 -1.92 -9.89 18.13
CA GLY A 513 -2.39 -9.81 16.75
C GLY A 513 -1.33 -10.21 15.74
N TRP A 514 -0.10 -9.73 15.91
CA TRP A 514 1.05 -10.12 15.11
C TRP A 514 1.30 -11.64 15.15
N LYS A 515 1.20 -12.27 16.33
CA LYS A 515 1.32 -13.73 16.49
C LYS A 515 0.19 -14.48 15.79
N LEU A 516 -1.03 -13.94 15.80
CA LEU A 516 -2.16 -14.50 15.07
C LEU A 516 -1.96 -14.37 13.56
N PHE A 517 -1.54 -13.20 13.07
CA PHE A 517 -1.33 -12.87 11.66
C PHE A 517 -0.35 -13.84 10.98
N TYR A 518 0.78 -14.12 11.63
CA TYR A 518 1.80 -15.07 11.17
C TYR A 518 1.57 -16.51 11.66
N GLY A 519 0.46 -16.76 12.34
CA GLY A 519 0.13 -18.02 13.00
C GLY A 519 -1.28 -18.47 12.66
N LYS A 520 -2.15 -18.55 13.67
CA LYS A 520 -3.51 -19.13 13.56
C LYS A 520 -4.32 -18.48 12.44
N ALA A 521 -4.32 -17.15 12.34
CA ALA A 521 -5.16 -16.41 11.39
C ALA A 521 -4.66 -16.52 9.94
N ASN A 522 -3.41 -16.94 9.73
CA ASN A 522 -2.84 -17.25 8.42
C ASN A 522 -2.87 -16.08 7.39
N CYS A 523 -2.99 -14.83 7.86
CA CYS A 523 -3.04 -13.65 6.99
C CYS A 523 -1.78 -13.51 6.10
N VAL A 524 -0.63 -13.99 6.60
CA VAL A 524 0.64 -14.05 5.85
C VAL A 524 0.57 -14.90 4.58
N ALA A 525 -0.42 -15.79 4.41
CA ALA A 525 -0.60 -16.56 3.19
C ALA A 525 -0.80 -15.66 1.96
N CYS A 526 -1.48 -14.53 2.14
CA CYS A 526 -1.64 -13.50 1.11
C CYS A 526 -0.66 -12.34 1.35
N HIS A 527 -0.54 -11.85 2.58
CA HIS A 527 0.33 -10.72 2.93
C HIS A 527 1.74 -11.19 3.30
N SER A 528 2.39 -11.85 2.33
CA SER A 528 3.61 -12.63 2.52
C SER A 528 4.92 -11.84 2.41
N THR A 529 4.85 -10.57 2.04
CA THR A 529 6.02 -9.68 1.86
C THR A 529 6.19 -8.74 3.07
N PRO A 530 7.35 -8.12 3.29
CA PRO A 530 7.53 -7.26 4.46
C PRO A 530 6.77 -5.93 4.46
N GLU A 531 6.29 -5.43 3.32
CA GLU A 531 5.31 -4.34 3.24
C GLU A 531 3.87 -4.83 3.52
N GLY A 532 3.71 -6.13 3.80
CA GLY A 532 2.41 -6.75 3.97
C GLY A 532 1.64 -6.85 2.66
N THR A 533 2.28 -6.90 1.49
CA THR A 533 1.62 -7.30 0.22
C THR A 533 1.94 -8.76 -0.12
N GLY A 534 1.53 -9.27 -1.26
CA GLY A 534 1.83 -10.62 -1.73
C GLY A 534 1.93 -10.74 -3.23
N SER A 535 2.71 -11.73 -3.69
CA SER A 535 2.70 -12.21 -5.07
C SER A 535 1.61 -13.27 -5.32
N ALA A 536 0.66 -13.44 -4.40
CA ALA A 536 -0.23 -14.59 -4.31
C ALA A 536 -1.38 -14.63 -5.35
N GLY A 537 -1.34 -13.75 -6.36
CA GLY A 537 -2.32 -13.71 -7.45
C GLY A 537 -3.36 -12.61 -7.29
N TYR A 538 -4.43 -12.73 -8.07
CA TYR A 538 -5.58 -11.83 -8.10
C TYR A 538 -6.79 -12.53 -7.47
N PHE A 539 -7.53 -11.83 -6.61
CA PHE A 539 -8.62 -12.40 -5.82
C PHE A 539 -9.96 -11.74 -6.16
N THR A 540 -11.03 -12.52 -6.23
CA THR A 540 -12.39 -12.02 -6.54
C THR A 540 -13.38 -12.27 -5.42
N ASN A 541 -13.04 -13.10 -4.43
CA ASN A 541 -13.97 -13.58 -3.40
C ASN A 541 -13.69 -13.01 -1.99
N ILE A 542 -12.99 -11.87 -1.90
CA ILE A 542 -12.58 -11.27 -0.61
C ILE A 542 -13.67 -10.33 -0.04
N VAL A 543 -14.54 -9.80 -0.89
CA VAL A 543 -15.70 -8.96 -0.51
C VAL A 543 -16.99 -9.76 -0.63
N GLU A 544 -18.09 -9.29 -0.04
CA GLU A 544 -19.39 -9.99 -0.08
C GLU A 544 -19.93 -10.10 -1.51
N ASN A 545 -19.81 -9.02 -2.29
CA ASN A 545 -20.23 -8.98 -3.69
C ASN A 545 -18.98 -9.08 -4.58
N PRO A 546 -18.75 -10.22 -5.27
CA PRO A 546 -17.59 -10.37 -6.14
C PRO A 546 -17.53 -9.26 -7.21
N PRO A 547 -16.33 -8.80 -7.57
CA PRO A 547 -16.17 -7.80 -8.61
C PRO A 547 -16.67 -8.36 -9.95
N GLN A 548 -17.26 -7.48 -10.75
CA GLN A 548 -17.83 -7.78 -12.06
C GLN A 548 -17.02 -7.08 -13.16
N GLY A 549 -17.35 -7.33 -14.44
CA GLY A 549 -16.68 -6.69 -15.58
C GLY A 549 -15.19 -6.98 -15.60
N LEU A 550 -14.37 -5.98 -15.93
CA LEU A 550 -12.91 -6.10 -15.94
C LEU A 550 -12.32 -6.37 -14.55
N LEU A 551 -12.95 -5.91 -13.46
CA LEU A 551 -12.48 -6.23 -12.11
C LEU A 551 -12.65 -7.72 -11.75
N ALA A 552 -13.46 -8.48 -12.50
CA ALA A 552 -13.61 -9.93 -12.29
C ALA A 552 -12.35 -10.72 -12.64
N MET A 553 -11.36 -10.10 -13.29
CA MET A 553 -10.00 -10.65 -13.45
C MET A 553 -9.26 -10.75 -12.12
N GLY A 554 -9.73 -10.00 -11.12
CA GLY A 554 -9.35 -10.09 -9.72
C GLY A 554 -8.55 -8.91 -9.20
N ILE A 555 -8.49 -8.83 -7.88
CA ILE A 555 -7.91 -7.73 -7.12
C ILE A 555 -6.61 -8.19 -6.50
N LYS A 556 -5.56 -7.41 -6.67
CA LYS A 556 -4.25 -7.71 -6.09
C LYS A 556 -4.23 -7.42 -4.59
N THR A 557 -3.46 -8.19 -3.83
CA THR A 557 -3.25 -7.95 -2.39
C THR A 557 -2.60 -6.58 -2.14
N PRO A 558 -3.28 -5.61 -1.49
CA PRO A 558 -2.66 -4.31 -1.19
C PRO A 558 -1.56 -4.44 -0.13
N GLY A 559 -0.63 -3.49 -0.10
CA GLY A 559 0.28 -3.33 1.04
C GLY A 559 -0.48 -2.92 2.29
N LEU A 560 0.00 -3.32 3.47
CA LEU A 560 -0.68 -3.06 4.75
C LEU A 560 -0.09 -1.88 5.53
N ARG A 561 1.01 -1.28 5.06
CA ARG A 561 1.59 -0.09 5.71
C ARG A 561 0.73 1.14 5.52
N GLY A 562 0.50 1.88 6.61
CA GLY A 562 -0.34 3.08 6.59
C GLY A 562 -1.83 2.77 6.43
N LEU A 563 -2.24 1.49 6.52
CA LEU A 563 -3.62 1.05 6.37
C LEU A 563 -4.63 1.85 7.22
N PRO A 564 -4.36 2.22 8.50
CA PRO A 564 -5.31 2.98 9.30
C PRO A 564 -5.74 4.34 8.73
N HIS A 565 -5.01 4.86 7.73
CA HIS A 565 -5.26 6.14 7.08
C HIS A 565 -6.11 6.03 5.81
N THR A 566 -6.55 4.83 5.44
CA THR A 566 -7.19 4.56 4.14
C THR A 566 -8.61 4.04 4.25
N ALA A 567 -9.29 4.22 5.38
CA ALA A 567 -10.71 3.87 5.49
C ALA A 567 -11.56 4.70 4.49
N PRO A 568 -12.64 4.13 3.93
CA PRO A 568 -13.09 2.74 4.06
C PRO A 568 -12.21 1.74 3.29
N TYR A 569 -12.27 0.48 3.67
CA TYR A 569 -11.41 -0.59 3.19
C TYR A 569 -12.04 -1.41 2.06
N PHE A 570 -11.21 -2.24 1.43
CA PHE A 570 -11.45 -2.96 0.19
C PHE A 570 -11.57 -2.05 -1.04
N HIS A 571 -11.49 -2.68 -2.22
CA HIS A 571 -11.55 -1.98 -3.50
C HIS A 571 -12.92 -1.35 -3.78
N ASP A 572 -13.98 -1.78 -3.09
CA ASP A 572 -15.36 -1.30 -3.24
C ASP A 572 -15.80 -0.41 -2.07
N GLY A 573 -14.97 -0.24 -1.04
CA GLY A 573 -15.30 0.53 0.17
C GLY A 573 -16.31 -0.16 1.08
N SER A 574 -16.56 -1.46 0.91
CA SER A 574 -17.61 -2.20 1.65
C SER A 574 -17.35 -2.34 3.15
N ALA A 575 -16.12 -2.14 3.63
CA ALA A 575 -15.78 -2.22 5.04
C ALA A 575 -15.41 -0.83 5.61
N ALA A 576 -16.23 -0.29 6.51
CA ALA A 576 -15.98 1.03 7.09
C ALA A 576 -14.80 1.02 8.09
N THR A 577 -14.57 -0.09 8.78
CA THR A 577 -13.57 -0.23 9.84
C THR A 577 -12.68 -1.45 9.63
N LEU A 578 -11.51 -1.47 10.28
CA LEU A 578 -10.64 -2.66 10.30
C LEU A 578 -11.32 -3.88 10.95
N LEU A 579 -12.26 -3.65 11.87
CA LEU A 579 -13.03 -4.73 12.47
C LEU A 579 -13.97 -5.36 11.44
N ASP A 580 -14.63 -4.55 10.61
CA ASP A 580 -15.48 -5.05 9.51
C ASP A 580 -14.66 -5.91 8.53
N VAL A 581 -13.42 -5.50 8.24
CA VAL A 581 -12.46 -6.29 7.45
C VAL A 581 -12.22 -7.66 8.10
N MET A 582 -11.91 -7.69 9.40
CA MET A 582 -11.67 -8.95 10.13
C MET A 582 -12.90 -9.85 10.15
N VAL A 583 -14.09 -9.28 10.40
CA VAL A 583 -15.36 -10.02 10.34
C VAL A 583 -15.54 -10.65 8.97
N ARG A 584 -15.33 -9.89 7.88
CA ARG A 584 -15.41 -10.41 6.51
C ARG A 584 -14.46 -11.57 6.26
N TYR A 585 -13.19 -11.42 6.67
CA TYR A 585 -12.17 -12.47 6.49
C TYR A 585 -12.47 -13.74 7.29
N THR A 586 -13.11 -13.65 8.44
CA THR A 586 -13.51 -14.83 9.23
C THR A 586 -14.84 -15.46 8.80
N SER A 587 -15.45 -14.96 7.74
CA SER A 587 -16.62 -15.60 7.13
C SER A 587 -16.26 -17.00 6.60
N PRO A 588 -17.15 -18.00 6.71
CA PRO A 588 -16.95 -19.33 6.11
C PRO A 588 -16.70 -19.31 4.60
N GLU A 589 -17.01 -18.22 3.91
CA GLU A 589 -16.77 -18.02 2.48
C GLU A 589 -15.30 -17.80 2.12
N ILE A 590 -14.44 -17.45 3.10
CA ILE A 590 -13.00 -17.25 2.92
C ILE A 590 -12.26 -18.32 3.74
N PRO A 591 -12.16 -19.56 3.23
CA PRO A 591 -11.63 -20.70 3.99
C PRO A 591 -10.14 -20.60 4.32
N GLU A 592 -9.41 -19.67 3.69
CA GLU A 592 -7.98 -19.41 3.95
C GLU A 592 -7.73 -18.84 5.36
N VAL A 593 -8.75 -18.20 5.96
CA VAL A 593 -8.71 -17.65 7.31
C VAL A 593 -9.68 -18.45 8.19
N PRO A 594 -9.26 -18.94 9.36
CA PRO A 594 -10.16 -19.71 10.21
C PRO A 594 -11.37 -18.89 10.67
N SER A 595 -12.55 -19.49 10.60
CA SER A 595 -13.81 -18.88 11.07
C SER A 595 -14.02 -18.98 12.59
N ASP A 596 -13.09 -19.61 13.31
CA ASP A 596 -13.16 -19.85 14.76
C ASP A 596 -12.28 -18.88 15.57
N LEU A 597 -11.94 -17.71 15.02
CA LEU A 597 -11.27 -16.66 15.77
C LEU A 597 -12.25 -16.02 16.76
N THR A 598 -11.81 -15.83 18.00
CA THR A 598 -12.63 -15.16 19.03
C THR A 598 -12.65 -13.64 18.81
N GLU A 599 -13.60 -12.94 19.40
CA GLU A 599 -13.67 -11.48 19.34
C GLU A 599 -12.37 -10.81 19.79
N ASP A 600 -11.79 -11.24 20.91
CA ASP A 600 -10.48 -10.76 21.39
C ASP A 600 -9.36 -10.97 20.35
N GLN A 601 -9.40 -12.06 19.58
CA GLN A 601 -8.42 -12.33 18.53
C GLN A 601 -8.61 -11.41 17.33
N LEU A 602 -9.85 -11.06 16.97
CA LEU A 602 -10.13 -10.08 15.93
C LEU A 602 -9.63 -8.69 16.36
N LEU A 603 -9.90 -8.30 17.61
CA LEU A 603 -9.44 -7.01 18.15
C LEU A 603 -7.91 -6.95 18.22
N ALA A 604 -7.24 -8.03 18.61
CA ALA A 604 -5.78 -8.11 18.59
C ALA A 604 -5.23 -7.91 17.16
N LEU A 605 -5.83 -8.54 16.14
CA LEU A 605 -5.47 -8.32 14.73
C LEU A 605 -5.68 -6.87 14.28
N VAL A 606 -6.76 -6.22 14.75
CA VAL A 606 -7.01 -4.79 14.51
C VAL A 606 -5.89 -3.93 15.10
N GLU A 607 -5.49 -4.17 16.35
CA GLU A 607 -4.37 -3.45 16.98
C GLU A 607 -3.05 -3.69 16.24
N TYR A 608 -2.81 -4.90 15.73
CA TYR A 608 -1.65 -5.15 14.89
C TYR A 608 -1.69 -4.33 13.60
N MET A 609 -2.81 -4.28 12.90
CA MET A 609 -2.96 -3.47 11.68
C MET A 609 -2.80 -1.96 11.95
N LYS A 610 -3.18 -1.47 13.13
CA LYS A 610 -2.91 -0.08 13.55
C LYS A 610 -1.42 0.23 13.68
N SER A 611 -0.61 -0.77 13.97
CA SER A 611 0.84 -0.65 14.16
C SER A 611 1.66 -0.62 12.86
N LEU A 612 1.04 -0.80 11.67
CA LEU A 612 1.73 -1.04 10.39
C LEU A 612 2.00 0.18 9.51
#